data_AF-A0A819FR97-F1
#
_entry.id   AF-A0A819FR97-F1
#
_cell.length_a   1.000
_cell.length_b   1.000
_cell.length_c   1.000
_cell.angle_alpha   90.00
_cell.angle_beta   90.00
_cell.angle_gamma   90.00
#
_symmetry.space_group_name_H-M   'P 1'
#
loop_
_entity.id
_entity.type
_entity.pdbx_description
1 polymer ?
#
loop_
_entity_poly.entity_id
_entity_poly.type
_entity_poly.pdbx_seq_one_letter_code
_entity_poly.pdbx_strand_id
1 'polypeptide(L)'
;MNEHNRFEFASLHHRTDIKKYIFEDECYIGLRNTNQIVWCKRGESTPRKEISSVRAHINLIGFIWWNGYVFRRFDHWLNGDTYCAAVNEALSEDIEALNGFVYVSDGVKWHRSAQFKRWCEQHDIELCNWPGYSADFNAIELVWNIIKQQIKNKNPKSQRELENAADEVCGNLSLNVVQSCIKKTQRVYSHVVSSY
;
A
#
# COMPACT_ATOMS: atom_id res chain seq x y z
N MET A 1 2.17 -16.35 18.19
CA MET A 1 3.33 -16.31 17.26
C MET A 1 3.38 -14.97 16.51
N ASN A 2 2.31 -14.54 15.83
CA ASN A 2 2.34 -13.29 15.06
C ASN A 2 2.43 -12.02 15.93
N GLU A 3 1.78 -12.04 17.09
CA GLU A 3 1.83 -10.98 18.10
C GLU A 3 3.27 -10.70 18.59
N HIS A 4 4.05 -11.75 18.86
CA HIS A 4 5.44 -11.62 19.31
C HIS A 4 6.34 -10.98 18.24
N ASN A 5 6.22 -11.43 16.98
CA ASN A 5 6.98 -10.86 15.86
C ASN A 5 6.63 -9.38 15.62
N ARG A 6 5.35 -9.01 15.82
CA ARG A 6 4.91 -7.62 15.76
C ARG A 6 5.51 -6.77 16.87
N PHE A 7 5.56 -7.29 18.09
CA PHE A 7 6.18 -6.61 19.22
C PHE A 7 7.69 -6.43 19.01
N GLU A 8 8.41 -7.45 18.57
CA GLU A 8 9.85 -7.35 18.28
C GLU A 8 10.12 -6.29 17.23
N PHE A 9 9.39 -6.32 16.11
CA PHE A 9 9.49 -5.31 15.07
C PHE A 9 9.20 -3.91 15.62
N ALA A 10 8.07 -3.72 16.31
CA ALA A 10 7.72 -2.43 16.88
C ALA A 10 8.78 -1.95 17.89
N SER A 11 9.33 -2.84 18.72
CA SER A 11 10.39 -2.51 19.66
C SER A 11 11.68 -2.05 18.97
N LEU A 12 12.06 -2.66 17.85
CA LEU A 12 13.22 -2.23 17.06
C LEU A 12 12.97 -0.88 16.36
N HIS A 13 11.76 -0.66 15.84
CA HIS A 13 11.48 0.44 14.91
C HIS A 13 10.75 1.66 15.55
N HIS A 14 10.14 1.53 16.74
CA HIS A 14 9.36 2.63 17.36
C HIS A 14 10.18 3.88 17.73
N ARG A 15 11.51 3.77 17.81
CA ARG A 15 12.43 4.91 18.07
C ARG A 15 13.19 5.37 16.83
N THR A 16 13.07 4.64 15.74
CA THR A 16 13.71 5.02 14.48
C THR A 16 12.96 6.17 13.83
N ASP A 17 13.62 6.90 12.94
CA ASP A 17 12.96 7.94 12.17
C ASP A 17 12.19 7.32 10.99
N ILE A 18 10.88 7.09 11.17
CA ILE A 18 10.02 6.54 10.10
C ILE A 18 10.00 7.39 8.83
N LYS A 19 10.50 8.64 8.88
CA LYS A 19 10.62 9.49 7.69
C LYS A 19 11.69 8.99 6.72
N LYS A 20 12.62 8.16 7.20
CA LYS A 20 13.62 7.46 6.39
C LYS A 20 13.14 6.11 5.88
N TYR A 21 11.83 5.87 5.84
CA TYR A 21 11.26 4.61 5.39
C TYR A 21 10.63 4.78 4.02
N ILE A 22 10.84 3.78 3.17
CA ILE A 22 10.14 3.59 1.91
C ILE A 22 9.13 2.48 2.13
N PHE A 23 7.85 2.79 1.94
CA PHE A 23 6.76 1.83 2.03
C PHE A 23 6.25 1.49 0.64
N GLU A 24 6.03 0.20 0.42
CA GLU A 24 5.53 -0.35 -0.82
C GLU A 24 4.34 -1.28 -0.53
N ASP A 25 3.41 -1.37 -1.49
CA ASP A 25 2.34 -2.36 -1.51
C ASP A 25 1.58 -2.33 -2.85
N GLU A 26 1.00 -3.48 -3.22
CA GLU A 26 0.06 -3.58 -4.32
C GLU A 26 -1.41 -3.48 -3.89
N CYS A 27 -2.22 -2.85 -4.74
CA CYS A 27 -3.60 -2.51 -4.44
C CYS A 27 -4.53 -2.87 -5.60
N TYR A 28 -5.46 -3.79 -5.32
CA TYR A 28 -6.58 -4.10 -6.19
C TYR A 28 -7.78 -3.16 -5.92
N ILE A 29 -8.30 -2.53 -6.97
CA ILE A 29 -9.52 -1.72 -6.91
C ILE A 29 -10.51 -2.25 -7.95
N GLY A 30 -11.63 -2.79 -7.47
CA GLY A 30 -12.67 -3.36 -8.33
C GLY A 30 -14.00 -2.62 -8.22
N LEU A 31 -14.63 -2.36 -9.37
CA LEU A 31 -16.03 -1.96 -9.44
C LEU A 31 -16.93 -3.18 -9.37
N ARG A 32 -17.67 -3.26 -8.27
CA ARG A 32 -18.66 -4.31 -7.99
C ARG A 32 -20.01 -3.67 -7.69
N ASN A 33 -21.09 -4.36 -8.01
CA ASN A 33 -22.44 -3.95 -7.63
C ASN A 33 -22.74 -4.30 -6.16
N THR A 34 -21.93 -3.82 -5.21
CA THR A 34 -22.08 -4.21 -3.79
C THR A 34 -23.09 -3.33 -3.04
N ASN A 35 -23.25 -2.06 -3.39
CA ASN A 35 -23.99 -1.06 -2.59
C ASN A 35 -25.51 -0.98 -2.89
N GLN A 36 -26.21 -2.11 -2.92
CA GLN A 36 -27.68 -2.09 -2.93
C GLN A 36 -28.17 -2.23 -1.48
N ILE A 37 -28.81 -1.18 -0.96
CA ILE A 37 -29.60 -1.25 0.26
C ILE A 37 -30.92 -1.90 -0.13
N VAL A 38 -31.29 -2.99 0.54
CA VAL A 38 -32.57 -3.67 0.34
C VAL A 38 -33.41 -3.48 1.59
N TRP A 39 -34.60 -2.89 1.43
CA TRP A 39 -35.59 -2.81 2.50
C TRP A 39 -36.37 -4.13 2.54
N CYS A 40 -36.36 -4.81 3.68
CA CYS A 40 -37.15 -6.03 3.92
C CYS A 40 -38.17 -5.77 5.03
N LYS A 41 -39.33 -6.44 4.96
CA LYS A 41 -40.33 -6.37 6.03
C LYS A 41 -39.77 -6.98 7.31
N ARG A 42 -40.12 -6.39 8.44
CA ARG A 42 -39.70 -6.86 9.76
C ARG A 42 -40.19 -8.30 9.98
N GLY A 43 -39.26 -9.22 10.20
CA GLY A 43 -39.56 -10.65 10.40
C GLY A 43 -39.35 -11.53 9.16
N GLU A 44 -39.09 -10.94 7.98
CA GLU A 44 -38.72 -11.69 6.78
C GLU A 44 -37.19 -11.81 6.66
N SER A 45 -36.74 -12.86 5.98
CA SER A 45 -35.31 -13.06 5.71
C SER A 45 -34.81 -12.08 4.65
N THR A 46 -33.61 -11.54 4.83
CA THR A 46 -32.94 -10.73 3.81
C THR A 46 -32.77 -11.56 2.52
N PRO A 47 -33.21 -11.07 1.35
CA PRO A 47 -33.10 -11.83 0.11
C PRO A 47 -31.64 -12.11 -0.23
N ARG A 48 -31.37 -13.33 -0.72
CA ARG A 48 -30.02 -13.73 -1.15
C ARG A 48 -29.61 -12.90 -2.35
N LYS A 49 -28.47 -12.21 -2.24
CA LYS A 49 -27.90 -11.42 -3.32
C LYS A 49 -26.93 -12.26 -4.13
N GLU A 50 -27.16 -12.33 -5.44
CA GLU A 50 -26.10 -12.70 -6.38
C GLU A 50 -25.20 -11.48 -6.59
N ILE A 51 -23.96 -11.57 -6.13
CA ILE A 51 -22.96 -10.54 -6.42
C ILE A 51 -22.58 -10.73 -7.89
N SER A 52 -22.97 -9.80 -8.75
CA SER A 52 -22.56 -9.83 -10.16
C SER A 52 -21.03 -9.86 -10.25
N SER A 53 -20.50 -10.47 -11.31
CA SER A 53 -19.08 -10.45 -11.64
C SER A 53 -18.50 -9.03 -11.58
N VAL A 54 -17.21 -8.94 -11.28
CA VAL A 54 -16.47 -7.68 -11.29
C VAL A 54 -16.66 -7.03 -12.67
N ARG A 55 -17.20 -5.81 -12.69
CA ARG A 55 -17.51 -5.09 -13.94
C ARG A 55 -16.26 -4.46 -14.56
N ALA A 56 -15.36 -3.99 -13.71
CA ALA A 56 -14.12 -3.32 -14.05
C ALA A 56 -13.16 -3.43 -12.85
N HIS A 57 -11.86 -3.48 -13.11
CA HIS A 57 -10.85 -3.49 -12.06
C HIS A 57 -9.54 -2.92 -12.56
N ILE A 58 -8.71 -2.47 -11.61
CA ILE A 58 -7.34 -2.04 -11.83
C ILE A 58 -6.47 -2.62 -10.73
N ASN A 59 -5.20 -2.86 -11.06
CA ASN A 59 -4.15 -3.10 -10.07
C ASN A 59 -3.20 -1.91 -10.08
N LEU A 60 -2.84 -1.47 -8.89
CA LEU A 60 -1.90 -0.39 -8.65
C LEU A 60 -0.75 -0.92 -7.81
N ILE A 61 0.46 -0.49 -8.08
CA ILE A 61 1.58 -0.57 -7.16
C ILE A 61 1.91 0.84 -6.70
N GLY A 62 2.28 0.98 -5.43
CA GLY A 62 2.63 2.27 -4.87
C GLY A 62 3.91 2.21 -4.08
N PHE A 63 4.67 3.29 -4.15
CA PHE A 63 5.87 3.54 -3.36
C PHE A 63 5.69 4.89 -2.69
N ILE A 64 5.83 4.96 -1.38
CA ILE A 64 5.71 6.21 -0.64
C ILE A 64 6.88 6.38 0.33
N TRP A 65 7.36 7.62 0.46
CA TRP A 65 8.33 8.02 1.48
C TRP A 65 7.97 9.42 1.98
N TRP A 66 8.77 9.96 2.89
CA TRP A 66 8.45 11.23 3.55
C TRP A 66 8.33 12.43 2.59
N ASN A 67 9.13 12.43 1.52
CA ASN A 67 9.25 13.56 0.59
C ASN A 67 8.59 13.31 -0.77
N GLY A 68 8.03 12.13 -1.02
CA GLY A 68 7.44 11.81 -2.31
C GLY A 68 6.68 10.50 -2.31
N TYR A 69 6.06 10.24 -3.46
CA TYR A 69 5.33 9.01 -3.72
C TYR A 69 5.25 8.78 -5.22
N VAL A 70 5.08 7.53 -5.62
CA VAL A 70 4.80 7.12 -6.99
C VAL A 70 3.75 6.03 -6.97
N PHE A 71 2.72 6.17 -7.80
CA PHE A 71 1.69 5.15 -8.00
C PHE A 71 1.63 4.79 -9.48
N ARG A 72 1.55 3.50 -9.78
CA ARG A 72 1.55 3.00 -11.16
C ARG A 72 0.53 1.90 -11.34
N ARG A 73 -0.15 1.91 -12.49
CA ARG A 73 -1.00 0.79 -12.92
C ARG A 73 -0.15 -0.35 -13.45
N PHE A 74 -0.61 -1.59 -13.26
CA PHE A 74 0.00 -2.76 -13.88
C PHE A 74 -1.04 -3.81 -14.27
N ASP A 75 -0.84 -4.46 -15.40
CA ASP A 75 -1.79 -5.42 -15.99
C ASP A 75 -1.34 -6.88 -15.85
N HIS A 76 -0.13 -7.11 -15.34
CA HIS A 76 0.50 -8.42 -15.29
C HIS A 76 0.97 -8.77 -13.88
N TRP A 77 1.07 -10.07 -13.59
CA TRP A 77 1.68 -10.53 -12.35
C TRP A 77 3.11 -10.00 -12.26
N LEU A 78 3.43 -9.39 -11.12
CA LEU A 78 4.79 -8.99 -10.82
C LEU A 78 5.63 -10.26 -10.60
N ASN A 79 6.79 -10.29 -11.24
CA ASN A 79 7.89 -11.20 -10.93
C ASN A 79 9.11 -10.38 -10.44
N GLY A 80 10.19 -11.06 -10.05
CA GLY A 80 11.39 -10.39 -9.51
C GLY A 80 11.95 -9.31 -10.45
N ASP A 81 12.05 -9.59 -11.74
CA ASP A 81 12.61 -8.68 -12.73
C ASP A 81 11.69 -7.46 -12.98
N THR A 82 10.39 -7.71 -13.21
CA THR A 82 9.42 -6.62 -13.44
C THR A 82 9.25 -5.75 -12.22
N TYR A 83 9.32 -6.34 -11.02
CA TYR A 83 9.26 -5.61 -9.77
C TYR A 83 10.49 -4.72 -9.60
N CYS A 84 11.70 -5.28 -9.77
CA CYS A 84 12.94 -4.50 -9.65
C CYS A 84 13.00 -3.34 -10.65
N ALA A 85 12.53 -3.56 -11.89
CA ALA A 85 12.41 -2.50 -12.88
C ALA A 85 11.42 -1.40 -12.42
N ALA A 86 10.25 -1.79 -11.88
CA ALA A 86 9.27 -0.84 -11.37
C ALA A 86 9.80 -0.03 -10.19
N VAL A 87 10.52 -0.65 -9.24
CA VAL A 87 11.14 0.07 -8.11
C VAL A 87 12.19 1.05 -8.62
N ASN A 88 13.08 0.60 -9.51
CA ASN A 88 14.13 1.44 -10.05
C ASN A 88 13.56 2.65 -10.78
N GLU A 89 12.51 2.46 -11.58
CA GLU A 89 11.85 3.55 -12.31
C GLU A 89 11.03 4.47 -11.38
N ALA A 90 10.44 3.94 -10.31
CA ALA A 90 9.69 4.73 -9.35
C ALA A 90 10.59 5.61 -8.47
N LEU A 91 11.79 5.13 -8.14
CA LEU A 91 12.68 5.80 -7.20
C LEU A 91 13.86 6.52 -7.89
N SER A 92 14.02 6.40 -9.21
CA SER A 92 15.20 6.91 -9.93
C SER A 92 15.46 8.41 -9.75
N GLU A 93 14.41 9.22 -9.63
CA GLU A 93 14.56 10.68 -9.48
C GLU A 93 15.06 11.08 -8.09
N ASP A 94 14.75 10.27 -7.07
CA ASP A 94 15.06 10.54 -5.66
C ASP A 94 16.13 9.60 -5.09
N ILE A 95 16.69 8.69 -5.89
CA ILE A 95 17.49 7.56 -5.39
C ILE A 95 18.67 7.99 -4.52
N GLU A 96 19.35 9.08 -4.88
CA GLU A 96 20.46 9.65 -4.10
C GLU A 96 19.99 10.22 -2.75
N ALA A 97 18.80 10.83 -2.72
CA ALA A 97 18.19 11.36 -1.50
C ALA A 97 17.66 10.26 -0.57
N LEU A 98 17.50 9.04 -1.10
CA LEU A 98 17.06 7.85 -0.38
C LEU A 98 18.22 7.02 0.20
N ASN A 99 19.47 7.47 0.06
CA ASN A 99 20.62 6.83 0.70
C ASN A 99 20.41 6.70 2.23
N GLY A 100 20.65 5.50 2.76
CA GLY A 100 20.47 5.17 4.17
C GLY A 100 19.00 5.07 4.61
N PHE A 101 18.06 4.97 3.66
CA PHE A 101 16.66 4.70 3.95
C PHE A 101 16.42 3.21 4.17
N VAL A 102 15.35 2.91 4.90
CA VAL A 102 14.87 1.57 5.16
C VAL A 102 13.73 1.24 4.20
N TYR A 103 13.91 0.21 3.39
CA TYR A 103 12.87 -0.32 2.52
C TYR A 103 12.02 -1.35 3.26
N VAL A 104 10.74 -1.06 3.41
CA VAL A 104 9.76 -1.94 4.03
C VAL A 104 9.05 -2.74 2.96
N SER A 105 9.03 -4.06 3.14
CA SER A 105 8.37 -4.98 2.23
C SER A 105 7.80 -6.20 2.97
N ASP A 106 6.59 -6.63 2.61
CA ASP A 106 5.86 -7.77 3.19
C ASP A 106 6.56 -9.14 3.00
N GLY A 107 7.66 -9.17 2.24
CA GLY A 107 8.49 -10.35 2.04
C GLY A 107 7.89 -11.41 1.12
N VAL A 108 7.00 -11.07 0.18
CA VAL A 108 6.66 -12.00 -0.91
C VAL A 108 7.89 -12.38 -1.75
N LYS A 109 7.78 -13.46 -2.53
CA LYS A 109 8.93 -14.13 -3.16
C LYS A 109 9.80 -13.19 -4.01
N TRP A 110 9.19 -12.26 -4.74
CA TRP A 110 9.93 -11.31 -5.59
C TRP A 110 10.69 -10.26 -4.77
N HIS A 111 10.16 -9.84 -3.62
CA HIS A 111 10.84 -8.96 -2.65
C HIS A 111 12.08 -9.61 -2.03
N ARG A 112 12.17 -10.94 -2.06
CA ARG A 112 13.34 -11.70 -1.56
C ARG A 112 14.30 -12.13 -2.67
N SER A 113 14.06 -11.71 -3.90
CA SER A 113 14.92 -12.07 -5.03
C SER A 113 16.36 -11.58 -4.80
N ALA A 114 17.34 -12.35 -5.26
CA ALA A 114 18.74 -11.95 -5.16
C ALA A 114 19.03 -10.66 -5.93
N GLN A 115 18.29 -10.42 -7.01
CA GLN A 115 18.37 -9.20 -7.80
C GLN A 115 17.91 -7.98 -6.99
N PHE A 116 16.74 -8.03 -6.35
CA PHE A 116 16.26 -6.90 -5.56
C PHE A 116 17.16 -6.60 -4.36
N LYS A 117 17.69 -7.63 -3.69
CA LYS A 117 18.68 -7.45 -2.63
C LYS A 117 19.93 -6.71 -3.11
N ARG A 118 20.47 -7.08 -4.27
CA ARG A 118 21.61 -6.38 -4.88
C ARG A 118 21.27 -4.95 -5.24
N TRP A 119 20.06 -4.69 -5.73
CA TRP A 119 19.60 -3.33 -6.02
C TRP A 119 19.59 -2.47 -4.74
N CYS A 120 19.03 -2.98 -3.64
CA CYS A 120 19.07 -2.30 -2.35
C CYS A 120 20.53 -2.03 -1.88
N GLU A 121 21.41 -3.03 -1.96
CA GLU A 121 22.83 -2.90 -1.59
C GLU A 121 23.55 -1.85 -2.45
N GLN A 122 23.27 -1.79 -3.76
CA GLN A 122 23.88 -0.83 -4.68
C GLN A 122 23.48 0.63 -4.39
N HIS A 123 22.29 0.85 -3.84
CA HIS A 123 21.75 2.17 -3.54
C HIS A 123 21.83 2.54 -2.05
N ASP A 124 22.52 1.73 -1.25
CA ASP A 124 22.66 1.92 0.21
C ASP A 124 21.29 2.03 0.91
N ILE A 125 20.37 1.16 0.51
CA ILE A 125 19.03 1.05 1.08
C ILE A 125 18.97 -0.23 1.92
N GLU A 126 18.58 -0.10 3.18
CA GLU A 126 18.44 -1.24 4.09
C GLU A 126 17.13 -1.96 3.82
N LEU A 127 17.18 -3.23 3.38
CA LEU A 127 15.98 -4.05 3.23
C LEU A 127 15.52 -4.59 4.59
N CYS A 128 14.36 -4.16 5.07
CA CYS A 128 13.79 -4.57 6.34
C CYS A 128 12.77 -5.70 6.17
N ASN A 129 12.91 -6.75 6.98
CA ASN A 129 11.95 -7.85 7.01
C ASN A 129 10.71 -7.49 7.83
N TRP A 130 9.56 -7.51 7.17
CA TRP A 130 8.28 -7.16 7.78
C TRP A 130 7.62 -8.31 8.56
N PRO A 131 6.95 -8.02 9.70
CA PRO A 131 6.13 -9.02 10.37
C PRO A 131 4.89 -9.34 9.52
N GLY A 132 4.65 -10.63 9.26
CA GLY A 132 3.47 -11.08 8.51
C GLY A 132 2.15 -10.59 9.12
N TYR A 133 1.12 -10.45 8.28
CA TYR A 133 -0.23 -10.01 8.67
C TYR A 133 -0.26 -8.72 9.50
N SER A 134 0.57 -7.74 9.13
CA SER A 134 0.72 -6.46 9.83
C SER A 134 0.49 -5.27 8.92
N ALA A 135 -0.66 -5.25 8.24
CA ALA A 135 -1.01 -4.17 7.31
C ALA A 135 -1.08 -2.79 7.98
N ASP A 136 -1.44 -2.74 9.27
CA ASP A 136 -1.47 -1.51 10.08
C ASP A 136 -0.08 -0.91 10.35
N PHE A 137 0.98 -1.70 10.17
CA PHE A 137 2.34 -1.18 10.20
C PHE A 137 2.69 -0.50 8.88
N ASN A 138 1.97 -0.74 7.79
CA ASN A 138 2.36 -0.23 6.48
C ASN A 138 1.64 1.09 6.21
N ALA A 139 2.39 2.19 6.10
CA ALA A 139 1.80 3.51 5.92
C ALA A 139 0.99 3.62 4.62
N ILE A 140 1.35 2.84 3.59
CA ILE A 140 0.68 2.90 2.30
C ILE A 140 -0.74 2.33 2.34
N GLU A 141 -1.06 1.41 3.26
CA GLU A 141 -2.41 0.88 3.45
C GLU A 141 -3.39 1.98 3.88
N LEU A 142 -2.92 2.92 4.71
CA LEU A 142 -3.70 4.12 5.07
C LEU A 142 -3.90 5.03 3.85
N VAL A 143 -2.88 5.16 2.99
CA VAL A 143 -2.96 5.94 1.75
C VAL A 143 -3.93 5.28 0.76
N TRP A 144 -3.89 3.95 0.61
CA TRP A 144 -4.82 3.20 -0.23
C TRP A 144 -6.26 3.37 0.21
N ASN A 145 -6.54 3.39 1.52
CA ASN A 145 -7.88 3.67 2.02
C ASN A 145 -8.39 5.05 1.58
N ILE A 146 -7.52 6.06 1.58
CA ILE A 146 -7.87 7.42 1.13
C ILE A 146 -8.08 7.44 -0.40
N ILE A 147 -7.16 6.85 -1.16
CA ILE A 147 -7.26 6.77 -2.63
C ILE A 147 -8.55 6.04 -3.05
N LYS A 148 -8.84 4.88 -2.45
CA LYS A 148 -10.07 4.10 -2.70
C LYS A 148 -11.32 4.92 -2.41
N GLN A 149 -11.34 5.69 -1.32
CA GLN A 149 -12.46 6.57 -1.00
C GLN A 149 -12.63 7.70 -2.02
N GLN A 150 -11.55 8.36 -2.43
CA GLN A 150 -11.62 9.43 -3.44
C GLN A 150 -12.08 8.90 -4.81
N ILE A 151 -11.56 7.75 -5.25
CA ILE A 151 -12.02 7.09 -6.49
C ILE A 151 -13.50 6.71 -6.37
N LYS A 152 -13.93 6.16 -5.23
CA LYS A 152 -15.33 5.82 -4.99
C LYS A 152 -16.24 7.04 -5.06
N ASN A 153 -15.80 8.19 -4.54
CA ASN A 153 -16.57 9.44 -4.57
C ASN A 153 -16.74 9.99 -6.00
N LYS A 154 -15.80 9.71 -6.91
CA LYS A 154 -15.94 9.98 -8.35
C LYS A 154 -16.96 9.07 -9.05
N ASN A 155 -17.37 7.99 -8.39
CA ASN A 155 -18.45 7.10 -8.81
C ASN A 155 -18.29 6.51 -10.25
N PRO A 156 -17.11 5.98 -10.64
CA PRO A 156 -16.89 5.50 -11.99
C PRO A 156 -17.82 4.31 -12.34
N LYS A 157 -18.26 4.27 -13.60
CA LYS A 157 -19.24 3.30 -14.12
C LYS A 157 -18.69 2.37 -15.20
N SER A 158 -17.48 2.64 -15.68
CA SER A 158 -16.80 1.85 -16.71
C SER A 158 -15.33 1.63 -16.37
N GLN A 159 -14.68 0.70 -17.06
CA GLN A 159 -13.23 0.47 -16.93
C GLN A 159 -12.44 1.77 -17.18
N ARG A 160 -12.74 2.46 -18.28
CA ARG A 160 -12.09 3.73 -18.64
C ARG A 160 -12.32 4.81 -17.58
N GLU A 161 -13.52 4.93 -17.03
CA GLU A 161 -13.78 5.89 -15.95
C GLU A 161 -13.03 5.54 -14.66
N LEU A 162 -12.88 4.24 -14.36
CA LEU A 162 -12.11 3.79 -13.20
C LEU A 162 -10.63 4.13 -13.35
N GLU A 163 -10.06 3.86 -14.52
CA GLU A 163 -8.67 4.21 -14.86
C GLU A 163 -8.44 5.72 -14.77
N ASN A 164 -9.29 6.52 -15.42
CA ASN A 164 -9.19 7.99 -15.37
C ASN A 164 -9.30 8.52 -13.94
N ALA A 165 -10.24 7.98 -13.15
CA ALA A 165 -10.41 8.39 -11.76
C ALA A 165 -9.18 8.02 -10.91
N ALA A 166 -8.57 6.86 -11.15
CA ALA A 166 -7.37 6.43 -10.46
C ALA A 166 -6.17 7.30 -10.83
N ASP A 167 -5.92 7.53 -12.12
CA ASP A 167 -4.82 8.37 -12.59
C ASP A 167 -4.93 9.80 -12.03
N GLU A 168 -6.14 10.36 -12.04
CA GLU A 168 -6.40 11.70 -11.48
C GLU A 168 -6.17 11.75 -9.97
N VAL A 169 -6.68 10.78 -9.20
CA VAL A 169 -6.52 10.76 -7.73
C VAL A 169 -5.07 10.52 -7.34
N CYS A 170 -4.39 9.58 -7.99
CA CYS A 170 -2.99 9.27 -7.74
C CYS A 170 -2.08 10.45 -8.10
N GLY A 171 -2.33 11.12 -9.24
CA GLY A 171 -1.53 12.27 -9.68
C GLY A 171 -1.75 13.56 -8.89
N ASN A 172 -2.88 13.67 -8.17
CA ASN A 172 -3.22 14.87 -7.39
C ASN A 172 -3.19 14.64 -5.87
N LEU A 173 -2.60 13.53 -5.40
CA LEU A 173 -2.53 13.25 -3.97
C LEU A 173 -1.64 14.30 -3.27
N SER A 174 -2.14 14.97 -2.24
CA SER A 174 -1.29 15.92 -1.50
C SER A 174 -0.21 15.15 -0.72
N LEU A 175 1.06 15.59 -0.83
CA LEU A 175 2.16 15.04 -0.02
C LEU A 175 1.87 15.08 1.49
N ASN A 176 1.10 16.07 1.95
CA ASN A 176 0.68 16.17 3.35
C ASN A 176 -0.16 14.96 3.80
N VAL A 177 -0.93 14.34 2.90
CA VAL A 177 -1.69 13.12 3.19
C VAL A 177 -0.74 11.95 3.45
N VAL A 178 0.26 11.77 2.59
CA VAL A 178 1.29 10.73 2.73
C VAL A 178 2.05 10.90 4.04
N GLN A 179 2.55 12.10 4.31
CA GLN A 179 3.26 12.44 5.55
C GLN A 179 2.40 12.22 6.80
N SER A 180 1.10 12.52 6.72
CA SER A 180 0.17 12.27 7.82
C SER A 180 -0.05 10.78 8.07
N CYS A 181 -0.08 9.96 7.02
CA CYS A 181 -0.18 8.50 7.13
C CYS A 181 1.09 7.91 7.76
N ILE A 182 2.27 8.32 7.28
CA ILE A 182 3.57 7.92 7.85
C ILE A 182 3.65 8.25 9.36
N LYS A 183 3.25 9.46 9.76
CA LYS A 183 3.20 9.84 11.19
C LYS A 183 2.22 9.00 12.00
N LYS A 184 1.08 8.62 11.44
CA LYS A 184 0.11 7.76 12.13
C LYS A 184 0.70 6.38 12.37
N THR A 185 1.39 5.81 11.37
CA THR A 185 2.08 4.52 11.49
C THR A 185 3.11 4.52 12.62
N GLN A 186 3.93 5.57 12.76
CA GLN A 186 4.86 5.67 13.91
C GLN A 186 4.16 5.52 15.26
N ARG A 187 2.97 6.11 15.40
CA ARG A 187 2.18 6.03 16.64
C ARG A 187 1.67 4.62 16.88
N VAL A 188 1.35 3.87 15.82
CA VAL A 188 0.98 2.45 15.92
C VAL A 188 2.14 1.64 16.50
N TYR A 189 3.37 1.85 16.03
CA TYR A 189 4.55 1.18 16.58
C TYR A 189 4.71 1.48 18.08
N SER A 190 4.64 2.76 18.46
CA SER A 190 4.73 3.15 19.87
C SER A 190 3.61 2.53 20.72
N HIS A 191 2.39 2.46 20.19
CA HIS A 191 1.26 1.88 20.90
C HIS A 191 1.39 0.37 21.11
N VAL A 192 1.88 -0.36 20.11
CA VAL A 192 2.17 -1.80 20.25
C VAL A 192 3.21 -2.02 21.35
N VAL A 193 4.30 -1.25 21.35
CA VAL A 193 5.33 -1.36 22.40
C VAL A 193 4.77 -1.04 23.80
N SER A 194 3.87 -0.06 23.93
CA SER A 194 3.28 0.30 25.23
C SER A 194 2.21 -0.64 25.75
N SER A 195 1.64 -1.49 24.88
CA SER A 195 0.52 -2.38 25.23
C SER A 195 0.95 -3.80 25.59
N TYR A 196 2.25 -4.07 25.53
CA TYR A 196 2.91 -5.28 26.01
C TYR A 196 3.49 -5.05 27.40
#